data_AF-A0A348UP31-F1
#
_entry.id   AF-A0A348UP31-F1
#
_cell.length_a   1.000
_cell.length_b   1.000
_cell.length_c   1.000
_cell.angle_alpha   90.00
_cell.angle_beta   90.00
_cell.angle_gamma   90.00
#
_symmetry.space_group_name_H-M   'P 1'
#
loop_
_entity.id
_entity.type
_entity.pdbx_description
1 polymer ?
#
loop_
_entity_poly.entity_id
_entity_poly.type
_entity_poly.pdbx_seq_one_letter_code
_entity_poly.pdbx_strand_id
1 'polypeptide(L)'
;VVTSIVAAVRGERDIAVGNVVGSNIFNILGVLGLSTLVALDGIPVAASVVAFDLPVMIAVAVACLPMFFHGGTIDRWKGAVFFFYYVAYTAFLVLRAQSHDALDEFSAMMVYFVLPITALTLIGVTWQELRRRGGAAR
;
A
#
# COMPACT_ATOMS: atom_id res chain seq x y z
N VAL A 1 14.66 -0.23 -3.54
CA VAL A 1 14.36 1.08 -2.90
C VAL A 1 15.29 2.18 -3.39
N VAL A 2 16.62 2.04 -3.24
CA VAL A 2 17.61 3.04 -3.72
C VAL A 2 17.42 3.37 -5.22
N THR A 3 17.24 2.35 -6.06
CA THR A 3 16.97 2.50 -7.50
C THR A 3 15.73 3.35 -7.80
N SER A 4 14.60 3.08 -7.14
CA SER A 4 13.39 3.89 -7.25
C SER A 4 13.57 5.32 -6.75
N ILE A 5 14.31 5.53 -5.66
CA ILE A 5 14.58 6.88 -5.13
C ILE A 5 15.42 7.68 -6.13
N VAL A 6 16.50 7.09 -6.64
CA VAL A 6 17.37 7.74 -7.63
C VAL A 6 16.59 8.08 -8.91
N ALA A 7 15.77 7.15 -9.41
CA ALA A 7 14.90 7.41 -10.55
C ALA A 7 13.90 8.55 -10.28
N ALA A 8 13.25 8.55 -9.11
CA ALA A 8 12.30 9.60 -8.72
C ALA A 8 12.97 10.98 -8.60
N VAL A 9 14.17 11.06 -8.02
CA VAL A 9 14.95 12.31 -7.89
C VAL A 9 15.39 12.82 -9.27
N ARG A 10 15.66 11.93 -10.23
CA ARG A 10 15.99 12.27 -11.62
C ARG A 10 14.77 12.64 -12.48
N GLY A 11 13.56 12.60 -11.92
CA GLY A 11 12.33 12.86 -12.67
C GLY A 11 11.83 11.67 -13.51
N GLU A 12 12.51 10.53 -13.44
CA GLU A 12 12.20 9.30 -14.18
C GLU A 12 11.09 8.51 -13.46
N ARG A 13 9.88 9.06 -13.45
CA ARG A 13 8.73 8.52 -12.70
C ARG A 13 8.34 7.12 -13.16
N ASP A 14 8.35 6.88 -14.47
CA ASP A 14 7.97 5.58 -15.04
C ASP A 14 8.95 4.48 -14.62
N ILE A 15 10.25 4.79 -14.57
CA ILE A 15 11.29 3.88 -14.08
C ILE A 15 11.10 3.62 -12.57
N ALA A 16 10.82 4.66 -11.79
CA ALA A 16 10.59 4.52 -10.35
C ALA A 16 9.39 3.60 -10.05
N VAL A 17 8.27 3.81 -10.75
CA VAL A 17 7.04 3.00 -10.65
C VAL A 17 7.28 1.58 -11.16
N GLY A 18 7.90 1.43 -12.32
CA GLY A 18 8.24 0.13 -12.91
C GLY A 18 9.09 -0.72 -11.97
N ASN A 19 10.06 -0.11 -11.26
CA ASN A 19 10.87 -0.83 -10.27
C ASN A 19 10.04 -1.26 -9.04
N VAL A 20 9.14 -0.42 -8.54
CA VAL A 20 8.28 -0.78 -7.38
C VAL A 20 7.31 -1.89 -7.74
N VAL A 21 6.59 -1.76 -8.86
CA VAL A 21 5.60 -2.75 -9.32
C VAL A 21 6.30 -4.05 -9.71
N GLY A 22 7.39 -3.97 -10.48
CA GLY A 22 8.17 -5.13 -10.91
C GLY A 22 8.74 -5.93 -9.74
N SER A 23 9.28 -5.25 -8.71
CA SER A 23 9.80 -5.94 -7.51
C SER A 23 8.70 -6.67 -6.73
N ASN A 24 7.50 -6.10 -6.63
CA ASN A 24 6.37 -6.75 -5.96
C ASN A 24 5.85 -7.96 -6.75
N ILE A 25 5.71 -7.84 -8.08
CA ILE A 25 5.33 -8.96 -8.94
C ILE A 25 6.36 -10.07 -8.86
N PHE A 26 7.66 -9.74 -8.91
CA PHE A 26 8.74 -10.73 -8.80
C PHE A 26 8.77 -11.40 -7.42
N ASN A 27 8.53 -10.67 -6.33
CA ASN A 27 8.47 -11.28 -5.00
C ASN A 27 7.30 -12.26 -4.86
N ILE A 28 6.14 -11.96 -5.43
CA ILE A 28 4.96 -12.85 -5.34
C ILE A 28 5.10 -14.04 -6.29
N LEU A 29 5.40 -13.81 -7.56
CA LEU A 29 5.43 -14.87 -8.58
C LEU A 29 6.76 -15.63 -8.61
N GLY A 30 7.87 -14.89 -8.52
CA GLY A 30 9.22 -15.45 -8.55
C GLY A 30 9.58 -16.04 -7.20
N VAL A 31 9.79 -15.21 -6.18
CA VAL A 31 10.32 -15.67 -4.89
C VAL A 31 9.33 -16.58 -4.17
N LEU A 32 8.12 -16.10 -3.89
CA LEU A 32 7.11 -16.89 -3.17
C LEU A 32 6.65 -18.08 -4.01
N GLY A 33 6.33 -17.88 -5.29
CA GLY A 33 5.95 -18.97 -6.20
C GLY A 33 6.99 -20.09 -6.27
N LEU A 34 8.27 -19.77 -6.52
CA LEU A 34 9.33 -20.79 -6.53
C LEU A 34 9.53 -21.42 -5.14
N SER A 35 9.43 -20.64 -4.07
CA SER A 35 9.54 -21.17 -2.70
C SER A 35 8.47 -22.22 -2.41
N THR A 36 7.24 -22.03 -2.90
CA THR A 36 6.18 -23.03 -2.75
C THR A 36 6.40 -24.31 -3.56
N LEU A 37 7.10 -24.24 -4.69
CA LEU A 37 7.45 -25.43 -5.48
C LEU A 37 8.55 -26.25 -4.81
N VAL A 38 9.46 -25.59 -4.09
CA VAL A 38 10.56 -26.25 -3.37
C VAL A 38 10.10 -26.80 -2.01
N ALA A 39 9.23 -26.07 -1.30
CA ALA A 39 8.68 -26.49 -0.01
C ALA A 39 7.48 -27.43 -0.20
N LEU A 40 7.76 -28.74 -0.35
CA LEU A 40 6.75 -29.78 -0.62
C LEU A 40 5.69 -29.91 0.49
N ASP A 41 6.06 -29.62 1.75
CA ASP A 41 5.15 -29.62 2.90
C ASP A 41 4.37 -28.30 3.07
N GLY A 42 4.55 -27.35 2.14
CA GLY A 42 3.98 -26.02 2.19
C GLY A 42 4.81 -25.01 3.00
N ILE A 43 4.51 -23.73 2.82
CA ILE A 43 5.14 -22.64 3.59
C ILE A 43 4.28 -22.37 4.83
N PRO A 44 4.81 -22.51 6.05
CA PRO A 44 4.05 -22.18 7.25
C PRO A 44 3.77 -20.67 7.29
N VAL A 45 2.48 -20.31 7.30
CA VAL A 45 2.02 -18.92 7.42
C VAL A 45 1.31 -18.74 8.75
N ALA A 46 1.74 -17.74 9.53
CA ALA A 46 1.08 -17.43 10.79
C ALA A 46 -0.36 -16.96 10.55
N ALA A 47 -1.31 -17.40 11.37
CA ALA A 47 -2.72 -17.02 11.25
C ALA A 47 -2.93 -15.51 11.30
N SER A 48 -2.08 -14.77 12.03
CA SER A 48 -2.08 -13.31 12.09
C SER A 48 -1.82 -12.66 10.73
N VAL A 49 -0.96 -13.26 9.91
CA VAL A 49 -0.65 -12.77 8.56
C VAL A 49 -1.86 -12.93 7.65
N VAL A 50 -2.55 -14.07 7.75
CA VAL A 50 -3.76 -14.34 6.95
C VAL A 50 -4.92 -13.46 7.38
N ALA A 51 -5.12 -13.29 8.67
CA ALA A 51 -6.25 -12.54 9.21
C ALA A 51 -6.10 -11.01 9.10
N PHE A 52 -4.87 -10.48 9.05
CA PHE A 52 -4.62 -9.04 9.11
C PHE A 52 -3.70 -8.52 8.01
N ASP A 53 -2.47 -9.04 7.92
CA ASP A 53 -1.46 -8.47 7.02
C ASP A 53 -1.86 -8.62 5.54
N LEU A 54 -2.39 -9.77 5.13
CA LEU A 54 -2.88 -10.01 3.77
C LEU A 54 -4.03 -9.07 3.38
N PRO A 55 -5.13 -8.95 4.16
CA PRO A 55 -6.17 -7.96 3.91
C PRO A 55 -5.65 -6.52 3.78
N VAL A 56 -4.71 -6.11 4.63
CA VAL A 56 -4.10 -4.77 4.57
C VAL A 56 -3.32 -4.59 3.27
N MET A 57 -2.51 -5.56 2.87
CA MET A 57 -1.78 -5.51 1.59
C MET A 57 -2.73 -5.39 0.39
N ILE A 58 -3.82 -6.15 0.38
CA ILE A 58 -4.84 -6.07 -0.68
C ILE A 58 -5.51 -4.69 -0.68
N ALA A 59 -5.90 -4.18 0.49
CA ALA A 59 -6.53 -2.86 0.62
C ALA A 59 -5.63 -1.74 0.08
N VAL A 60 -4.33 -1.77 0.40
CA VAL A 60 -3.35 -0.81 -0.11
C VAL A 60 -3.17 -0.96 -1.63
N ALA A 61 -3.09 -2.19 -2.14
CA ALA A 61 -3.00 -2.43 -3.58
C ALA A 61 -4.20 -1.86 -4.32
N VAL A 62 -5.42 -2.09 -3.81
CA VAL A 62 -6.67 -1.55 -4.37
C VAL A 62 -6.70 -0.02 -4.28
N ALA A 63 -6.29 0.57 -3.16
CA ALA A 63 -6.21 2.01 -2.98
C ALA A 63 -5.25 2.66 -3.99
N CYS A 64 -4.19 1.97 -4.39
CA CYS A 64 -3.24 2.43 -5.40
C CYS A 64 -3.76 2.35 -6.84
N LEU A 65 -4.68 1.42 -7.17
CA LEU A 65 -5.16 1.21 -8.55
C LEU A 65 -5.73 2.49 -9.20
N PRO A 66 -6.66 3.24 -8.57
CA PRO A 66 -7.18 4.47 -9.17
C PRO A 66 -6.08 5.49 -9.45
N MET A 67 -5.09 5.59 -8.56
CA MET A 67 -4.02 6.59 -8.66
C MET A 67 -3.06 6.30 -9.82
N PHE A 68 -2.84 5.02 -10.14
CA PHE A 68 -2.03 4.63 -11.28
C PHE A 68 -2.79 4.74 -12.61
N PHE A 69 -4.07 4.35 -12.64
CA PHE A 69 -4.85 4.36 -13.88
C PHE A 69 -5.39 5.73 -14.30
N HIS A 70 -5.60 6.69 -13.38
CA HIS A 70 -6.37 7.93 -13.66
C HIS A 70 -5.55 9.22 -13.85
N GLY A 71 -4.27 9.12 -14.23
CA GLY A 71 -3.46 10.31 -14.54
C GLY A 71 -1.96 10.13 -14.46
N GLY A 72 -1.47 8.90 -14.17
CA GLY A 72 -0.05 8.54 -14.17
C GLY A 72 0.83 9.32 -13.18
N THR A 73 0.23 10.16 -12.32
CA THR A 73 0.95 11.11 -11.47
C THR A 73 0.48 11.01 -10.03
N ILE A 74 1.38 10.54 -9.17
CA ILE A 74 1.21 10.58 -7.72
C ILE A 74 1.74 11.94 -7.24
N ASP A 75 0.83 12.80 -6.79
CA ASP A 75 1.18 14.06 -6.14
C ASP A 75 1.92 13.81 -4.82
N ARG A 76 2.78 14.75 -4.43
CA ARG A 76 3.55 14.67 -3.18
C ARG A 76 2.67 14.42 -1.96
N TRP A 77 1.46 15.00 -1.92
CA TRP A 77 0.50 14.79 -0.84
C TRP A 77 -0.02 13.35 -0.78
N LYS A 78 -0.38 12.76 -1.94
CA LYS A 78 -0.81 11.35 -2.02
C LYS A 78 0.32 10.42 -1.55
N GLY A 79 1.55 10.70 -1.97
CA GLY A 79 2.74 9.96 -1.50
C GLY A 79 2.99 10.11 0.00
N ALA A 80 2.79 11.30 0.56
CA ALA A 80 2.93 11.54 2.00
C ALA A 80 1.92 10.74 2.83
N VAL A 81 0.68 10.60 2.35
CA VAL A 81 -0.35 9.77 2.99
C VAL A 81 0.10 8.30 3.02
N PHE A 82 0.55 7.73 1.90
CA PHE A 82 1.06 6.36 1.89
C PHE A 82 2.29 6.15 2.77
N PHE A 83 3.19 7.13 2.80
CA PHE A 83 4.36 7.09 3.68
C PHE A 83 3.95 7.12 5.16
N PHE A 84 2.98 7.95 5.54
CA PHE A 84 2.42 7.97 6.88
C PHE A 84 1.83 6.60 7.25
N TYR A 85 1.06 5.98 6.36
CA TYR A 85 0.52 4.62 6.59
C TYR A 85 1.61 3.56 6.76
N TYR A 86 2.69 3.66 5.99
CA TYR A 86 3.83 2.76 6.14
C TYR A 86 4.47 2.88 7.53
N VAL A 87 4.69 4.11 8.00
CA VAL A 87 5.23 4.37 9.34
C VAL A 87 4.25 3.89 10.42
N ALA A 88 2.96 4.20 10.29
CA ALA A 88 1.92 3.79 11.23
C ALA A 88 1.80 2.26 11.32
N TYR A 89 1.83 1.56 10.19
CA TYR A 89 1.82 0.10 10.13
C TYR A 89 3.08 -0.52 10.78
N THR A 90 4.26 0.06 10.51
CA THR A 90 5.50 -0.39 11.14
C THR A 90 5.46 -0.19 12.66
N ALA A 91 4.96 0.96 13.12
CA ALA A 91 4.77 1.24 14.54
C ALA A 91 3.78 0.25 15.18
N PHE A 92 2.66 -0.05 14.51
CA PHE A 92 1.70 -1.06 14.94
C PHE A 92 2.36 -2.43 15.14
N LEU A 93 3.15 -2.89 14.17
CA LEU A 93 3.86 -4.18 14.27
C LEU A 93 4.84 -4.19 15.45
N VAL A 94 5.57 -3.09 15.67
CA VAL A 94 6.53 -2.95 16.77
C VAL A 94 5.85 -2.91 18.14
N LEU A 95 4.72 -2.19 18.27
CA LEU A 95 3.92 -2.16 19.50
C LEU A 95 3.31 -3.53 19.80
N ARG A 96 2.79 -4.20 18.77
CA ARG A 96 2.21 -5.55 18.88
C ARG A 96 3.26 -6.58 19.29
N ALA A 97 4.45 -6.52 18.72
CA ALA A 97 5.55 -7.41 19.05
C ALA A 97 6.04 -7.25 20.50
N GLN A 98 5.93 -6.04 21.06
CA GLN A 98 6.30 -5.76 22.45
C GLN A 98 5.15 -5.92 23.45
N SER A 99 3.94 -6.26 22.98
CA SER A 99 2.72 -6.28 23.81
C SER A 99 2.53 -4.98 24.61
N HIS A 100 2.82 -3.85 23.97
CA HIS A 100 2.81 -2.55 24.63
C HIS A 100 1.37 -2.06 24.86
N ASP A 101 1.10 -1.48 26.03
CA ASP A 101 -0.24 -0.98 26.42
C ASP A 101 -0.86 0.03 25.45
N ALA A 102 -0.02 0.79 24.74
CA ALA A 102 -0.47 1.78 23.75
C ALA A 102 -1.06 1.16 22.48
N LEU A 103 -0.95 -0.16 22.28
CA LEU A 103 -1.43 -0.85 21.09
C LEU A 103 -2.94 -0.67 20.89
N ASP A 104 -3.72 -0.80 21.95
CA ASP A 104 -5.19 -0.76 21.88
C ASP A 104 -5.66 0.66 21.51
N GLU A 105 -5.11 1.68 22.19
CA GLU A 105 -5.39 3.08 21.89
C GLU A 105 -4.96 3.47 20.47
N PHE A 106 -3.76 3.05 20.05
CA PHE A 106 -3.25 3.29 18.71
C PHE A 106 -4.14 2.64 17.65
N SER A 107 -4.53 1.38 17.85
CA SER A 107 -5.37 0.63 16.93
C SER A 107 -6.76 1.24 16.83
N ALA A 108 -7.35 1.64 17.96
CA ALA A 108 -8.65 2.32 17.99
C ALA A 108 -8.58 3.65 17.23
N MET A 109 -7.54 4.46 17.43
CA MET A 109 -7.35 5.71 16.70
C MET A 109 -7.25 5.47 15.19
N MET A 110 -6.47 4.47 14.78
CA MET A 110 -6.31 4.12 13.37
C MET A 110 -7.62 3.65 12.73
N VAL A 111 -8.38 2.77 13.39
CA VAL A 111 -9.59 2.15 12.85
C VAL A 111 -10.79 3.10 12.87
N TYR A 112 -10.98 3.87 13.93
CA TYR A 112 -12.18 4.70 14.08
C TYR A 112 -12.03 6.11 13.49
N PHE A 113 -10.82 6.61 13.33
CA PHE A 113 -10.59 7.97 12.83
C PHE A 113 -9.79 7.98 11.54
N VAL A 114 -8.56 7.47 11.56
CA VAL A 114 -7.60 7.67 10.47
C VAL A 114 -8.03 6.93 9.19
N LEU A 115 -8.36 5.65 9.29
CA LEU A 115 -8.77 4.83 8.16
C LEU A 115 -10.08 5.32 7.51
N PRO A 116 -11.17 5.60 8.25
CA PRO A 116 -12.40 6.11 7.66
C PRO A 116 -12.20 7.46 6.97
N ILE A 117 -11.50 8.40 7.62
CA ILE A 117 -11.21 9.71 7.04
C ILE A 117 -10.43 9.56 5.73
N THR A 118 -9.41 8.70 5.73
CA THR A 118 -8.58 8.47 4.53
C THR A 118 -9.38 7.77 3.45
N ALA A 119 -10.18 6.75 3.79
CA ALA A 119 -11.05 6.07 2.84
C ALA A 119 -12.02 7.07 2.17
N LEU A 120 -12.66 7.94 2.95
CA LEU A 120 -13.53 9.00 2.44
C LEU A 120 -12.78 9.99 1.55
N THR A 121 -11.55 10.38 1.92
CA THR A 121 -10.75 11.28 1.07
C THR A 121 -10.31 10.62 -0.22
N LEU A 122 -9.88 9.36 -0.19
CA LEU A 122 -9.49 8.62 -1.38
C LEU A 122 -10.68 8.41 -2.30
N ILE A 123 -11.83 7.98 -1.76
CA ILE A 123 -13.08 7.86 -2.53
C ILE A 123 -13.46 9.21 -3.14
N GLY A 124 -13.41 10.29 -2.35
CA GLY A 124 -13.74 11.64 -2.81
C GLY A 124 -12.82 12.11 -3.93
N VAL A 125 -11.50 11.93 -3.80
CA VAL A 125 -10.50 12.30 -4.80
C VAL A 125 -10.70 11.48 -6.08
N THR A 126 -10.87 10.16 -5.95
CA THR A 126 -11.13 9.28 -7.10
C THR A 126 -12.44 9.65 -7.80
N TRP A 127 -13.50 9.94 -7.03
CA TRP A 127 -14.80 10.32 -7.58
C TRP A 127 -14.78 11.68 -8.29
N GLN A 128 -14.07 12.66 -7.73
CA GLN A 128 -13.89 13.97 -8.35
C GLN A 128 -13.12 13.85 -9.67
N GLU A 129 -12.08 13.01 -9.71
CA GLU A 129 -11.30 12.76 -10.93
C GLU A 129 -12.15 12.07 -12.01
N LEU A 130 -12.96 11.08 -11.63
CA LEU A 130 -13.93 10.42 -12.53
C LEU A 130 -14.95 11.41 -13.09
N ARG A 131 -15.54 12.27 -12.25
CA ARG A 131 -16.53 13.27 -12.68
C ARG A 131 -15.94 14.35 -13.59
N ARG A 132 -14.72 14.82 -13.33
CA ARG A 132 -14.04 15.82 -14.16
C ARG A 132 -13.86 15.36 -15.60
N ARG A 133 -13.58 14.07 -15.82
CA ARG A 133 -13.42 13.50 -17.17
C ARG A 133 -14.77 13.19 -17.84
N GLY A 134 -15.78 12.73 -17.09
CA GLY A 134 -17.14 12.55 -17.62
C GLY A 134 -17.80 13.86 -18.09
N GLY A 135 -17.37 15.00 -17.54
CA GLY A 135 -17.77 16.33 -18.01
C GLY A 135 -16.93 16.88 -19.16
N ALA A 136 -15.69 16.42 -19.36
CA ALA A 136 -14.80 16.84 -20.45
C ALA A 136 -14.99 16.06 -21.76
N ALA A 137 -15.75 14.95 -21.73
CA ALA A 137 -16.13 14.15 -22.88
C ALA A 137 -17.50 14.53 -23.48
N ARG A 138 -18.09 15.65 -23.04
CA ARG A 138 -19.28 16.31 -23.62
C ARG A 138 -18.89 17.69 -24.12
#